data_AF-A0A954ZST8-F1
#
_entry.id   AF-A0A954ZST8-F1
#
_cell.length_a   1.000
_cell.length_b   1.000
_cell.length_c   1.000
_cell.angle_alpha   90.00
_cell.angle_beta   90.00
_cell.angle_gamma   90.00
#
_symmetry.space_group_name_H-M   'P 1'
#
loop_
_entity.id
_entity.type
_entity.pdbx_description
1 polymer ?
#
loop_
_entity_poly.entity_id
_entity_poly.type
_entity_poly.pdbx_seq_one_letter_code
_entity_poly.pdbx_strand_id
1 'polypeptide(L)'
;MLIILPDHLRVSGITTWAMHAIRGLRERGIPSGLVVHTQPGEEIPDFLAPLVVGHLRNAVSIHRLHGQLDELVEVYLKSIREMYAQTGEPVVVSPNLHGDCYGAVAQISQEHPELIRVASWIHSDNEYDIAVAKRYEPMLHAVVPVSRELLGIANRVLPARRDETHHIPYCVEVPDRVPAREPIDGRPVRIVYTGRLEDHQKRAGVLPLMARILEQRGIEHEFKVVGDGPLIDELRNQSRGLCHIDFVGSVPPSEVRGYLQWADLWVLTSRYEGQSVAMLEALSQGCFPIVTRVRSGAQDAVVEGQTGISVEADWNMPYEEIAERMVDAIAGVPTNELPQYANNAHRLAGERHSVPVHIDAIERLIVCCRSLPDRAWPDSIRASYSAPGTGLDGSTPPDAARRMLELLTSLAGSRVLIYCSGQHTIDVCRAIQAAPVEVVGIIDDDPARKGTSLIGYPIYTSEQIPELDASDVVISSWIYEDTIWGRKDKIESKGVRLHRLYPVETCGTHQLAQGKD
;
A
#
# COMPACT_ATOMS: atom_id res chain seq x y z
N MET A 1 -10.12 -10.26 18.10
CA MET A 1 -9.17 -9.96 17.01
C MET A 1 -8.13 -8.95 17.48
N LEU A 2 -6.86 -9.21 17.21
CA LEU A 2 -5.73 -8.35 17.55
C LEU A 2 -5.14 -7.77 16.26
N ILE A 3 -5.05 -6.45 16.14
CA ILE A 3 -4.45 -5.77 14.99
C ILE A 3 -3.14 -5.13 15.44
N ILE A 4 -2.06 -5.38 14.71
CA ILE A 4 -0.73 -4.85 15.04
C ILE A 4 -0.43 -3.66 14.12
N LEU A 5 -0.06 -2.52 14.71
CA LEU A 5 0.28 -1.27 14.04
C LEU A 5 1.75 -0.91 14.38
N PRO A 6 2.71 -1.26 13.52
CA PRO A 6 4.14 -1.19 13.86
C PRO A 6 4.80 0.17 13.78
N ASP A 7 4.18 1.15 13.12
CA ASP A 7 4.70 2.50 13.01
C ASP A 7 3.60 3.47 12.56
N HIS A 8 3.98 4.75 12.48
CA HIS A 8 3.18 5.82 11.90
C HIS A 8 1.75 5.92 12.47
N LEU A 9 1.65 6.06 13.80
CA LEU A 9 0.38 6.18 14.54
C LEU A 9 -0.43 7.45 14.23
N ARG A 10 -0.14 8.14 13.12
CA ARG A 10 -0.88 9.30 12.65
C ARG A 10 -2.18 8.88 11.95
N VAL A 11 -3.06 9.85 11.66
CA VAL A 11 -4.26 9.62 10.86
C VAL A 11 -3.87 9.18 9.44
N SER A 12 -4.31 7.99 9.05
CA SER A 12 -4.08 7.36 7.75
C SER A 12 -5.21 6.37 7.46
N GLY A 13 -5.33 5.89 6.21
CA GLY A 13 -6.37 4.91 5.88
C GLY A 13 -6.29 3.63 6.73
N ILE A 14 -5.08 3.14 7.03
CA ILE A 14 -4.87 1.91 7.81
C ILE A 14 -5.21 2.14 9.29
N THR A 15 -4.78 3.25 9.88
CA THR A 15 -5.11 3.57 11.28
C THR A 15 -6.60 3.85 11.47
N THR A 16 -7.24 4.52 10.51
CA THR A 16 -8.70 4.73 10.49
C THR A 16 -9.46 3.41 10.36
N TRP A 17 -9.05 2.53 9.44
CA TRP A 17 -9.64 1.19 9.30
C TRP A 17 -9.51 0.37 10.60
N ALA A 18 -8.29 0.29 11.16
CA ALA A 18 -8.04 -0.47 12.37
C ALA A 18 -8.88 0.05 13.56
N MET A 19 -9.02 1.38 13.67
CA MET A 19 -9.88 2.01 14.67
C MET A 19 -11.35 1.60 14.51
N HIS A 20 -11.92 1.70 13.31
CA HIS A 20 -13.32 1.30 13.07
C HIS A 20 -13.54 -0.20 13.31
N ALA A 21 -12.60 -1.05 12.86
CA ALA A 21 -12.66 -2.49 13.07
C ALA A 21 -12.69 -2.85 14.57
N ILE A 22 -11.76 -2.30 15.37
CA ILE A 22 -11.70 -2.61 16.81
C ILE A 22 -12.91 -2.03 17.56
N ARG A 23 -13.30 -0.78 17.30
CA ARG A 23 -14.47 -0.16 17.95
C ARG A 23 -15.73 -0.96 17.68
N GLY A 24 -16.02 -1.24 16.42
CA GLY A 24 -17.24 -1.95 16.03
C GLY A 24 -17.29 -3.40 16.54
N LEU A 25 -16.16 -4.10 16.62
CA LEU A 25 -16.10 -5.42 17.27
C LEU A 25 -16.39 -5.34 18.78
N ARG A 26 -15.83 -4.34 19.48
CA ARG A 26 -16.06 -4.16 20.93
C ARG A 26 -17.51 -3.79 21.24
N GLU A 27 -18.14 -2.97 20.40
CA GLU A 27 -19.57 -2.65 20.51
C GLU A 27 -20.46 -3.90 20.41
N ARG A 28 -20.01 -4.94 19.70
CA ARG A 28 -20.66 -6.27 19.63
C ARG A 28 -20.23 -7.23 20.73
N GLY A 29 -19.43 -6.79 21.70
CA GLY A 29 -18.92 -7.62 22.79
C GLY A 29 -17.84 -8.63 22.36
N ILE A 30 -17.25 -8.47 21.17
CA ILE A 30 -16.18 -9.35 20.68
C ILE A 30 -14.83 -8.80 21.17
N PRO A 31 -14.06 -9.56 21.99
CA PRO A 31 -12.76 -9.10 22.48
C PRO A 31 -11.80 -8.77 21.33
N SER A 32 -11.33 -7.52 21.32
CA SER A 32 -10.47 -7.00 20.27
C SER A 32 -9.58 -5.87 20.77
N GLY A 33 -8.44 -5.62 20.11
CA GLY A 33 -7.52 -4.57 20.50
C GLY A 33 -6.41 -4.30 19.49
N LEU A 34 -5.67 -3.23 19.75
CA LEU A 34 -4.49 -2.82 18.99
C LEU A 34 -3.20 -3.13 19.77
N VAL A 35 -2.19 -3.66 19.07
CA VAL A 35 -0.80 -3.51 19.52
C VAL A 35 -0.17 -2.36 18.74
N VAL A 36 0.43 -1.41 19.45
CA VAL A 36 1.04 -0.22 18.83
C VAL A 36 2.51 -0.09 19.22
N HIS A 37 3.31 0.45 18.30
CA HIS A 37 4.72 0.76 18.54
C HIS A 37 4.91 2.27 18.52
N THR A 38 5.57 2.81 19.54
CA THR A 38 5.93 4.24 19.60
C THR A 38 7.44 4.39 19.55
N GLN A 39 7.92 5.30 18.70
CA GLN A 39 9.33 5.68 18.66
C GLN A 39 9.73 6.46 19.93
N PRO A 40 11.05 6.62 20.20
CA PRO A 40 11.51 7.45 21.31
C PRO A 40 10.93 8.87 21.25
N GLY A 41 10.18 9.25 22.28
CA GLY A 41 9.50 10.55 22.38
C GLY A 41 8.15 10.64 21.66
N GLU A 42 7.67 9.57 21.04
CA GLU A 42 6.33 9.51 20.45
C GLU A 42 5.30 9.03 21.49
N GLU A 43 4.18 9.74 21.58
CA GLU A 43 3.04 9.36 22.42
C GLU A 43 1.97 8.63 21.60
N ILE A 44 1.20 7.77 22.27
CA ILE A 44 0.03 7.16 21.63
C ILE A 44 -1.02 8.26 21.46
N PRO A 45 -1.53 8.50 20.24
CA PRO A 45 -2.57 9.50 20.04
C PRO A 45 -3.86 9.16 20.81
N ASP A 46 -4.53 10.18 21.32
CA ASP A 46 -5.77 10.06 22.11
C ASP A 46 -6.86 9.23 21.42
N PHE A 47 -6.97 9.32 20.10
CA PHE A 47 -7.99 8.59 19.33
C PHE A 47 -7.73 7.07 19.26
N LEU A 48 -6.47 6.64 19.45
CA LEU A 48 -6.06 5.22 19.49
C LEU A 48 -5.98 4.68 20.91
N ALA A 49 -5.59 5.49 21.89
CA ALA A 49 -5.29 5.05 23.26
C ALA A 49 -6.36 4.12 23.89
N PRO A 50 -7.68 4.38 23.77
CA PRO A 50 -8.71 3.49 24.32
C PRO A 50 -8.74 2.08 23.69
N LEU A 51 -8.15 1.91 22.51
CA LEU A 51 -8.18 0.68 21.72
C LEU A 51 -6.93 -0.18 21.91
N VAL A 52 -5.89 0.37 22.52
CA VAL A 52 -4.60 -0.29 22.72
C VAL A 52 -4.68 -1.33 23.83
N VAL A 53 -4.20 -2.54 23.55
CA VAL A 53 -4.04 -3.65 24.51
C VAL A 53 -2.58 -4.08 24.67
N GLY A 54 -1.72 -3.74 23.70
CA GLY A 54 -0.27 -3.95 23.77
C GLY A 54 0.50 -2.73 23.29
N HIS A 55 1.61 -2.41 23.96
CA HIS A 55 2.41 -1.21 23.65
C HIS A 55 3.90 -1.53 23.69
N LEU A 56 4.57 -1.42 22.55
CA LEU A 56 6.02 -1.45 22.46
C LEU A 56 6.57 -0.01 22.53
N ARG A 57 7.28 0.30 23.61
CA ARG A 57 7.80 1.64 23.91
C ARG A 57 9.23 1.80 23.41
N ASN A 58 9.57 3.02 22.97
CA ASN A 58 10.90 3.34 22.44
C ASN A 58 11.34 2.33 21.36
N ALA A 59 10.39 1.88 20.55
CA ALA A 59 10.60 0.81 19.60
C ALA A 59 11.68 1.25 18.60
N VAL A 60 12.69 0.40 18.41
CA VAL A 60 13.54 0.50 17.23
C VAL A 60 12.62 0.36 16.02
N SER A 61 12.82 1.20 15.01
CA SER A 61 12.06 1.10 13.76
C SER A 61 12.08 -0.35 13.29
N ILE A 62 10.91 -0.89 12.96
CA ILE A 62 10.77 -2.30 12.59
C ILE A 62 11.64 -2.70 11.40
N HIS A 63 11.97 -1.74 10.54
CA HIS A 63 12.92 -1.89 9.43
C HIS A 63 14.38 -2.13 9.86
N ARG A 64 14.70 -1.91 11.13
CA ARG A 64 16.06 -1.95 11.71
C ARG A 64 16.20 -2.96 12.83
N LEU A 65 15.26 -3.91 12.96
CA LEU A 65 15.35 -4.96 13.97
C LEU A 65 16.48 -5.96 13.68
N HIS A 66 16.89 -6.08 12.42
CA HIS A 66 17.96 -6.99 12.01
C HIS A 66 17.76 -8.40 12.61
N GLY A 67 16.53 -8.92 12.54
CA GLY A 67 16.14 -10.22 13.05
C GLY A 67 15.97 -10.35 14.56
N GLN A 68 16.09 -9.27 15.33
CA GLN A 68 15.84 -9.27 16.77
C GLN A 68 14.34 -9.10 17.03
N LEU A 69 13.65 -10.20 17.32
CA LEU A 69 12.19 -10.22 17.48
C LEU A 69 11.71 -10.34 18.93
N ASP A 70 12.60 -10.59 19.89
CA ASP A 70 12.23 -10.99 21.26
C ASP A 70 11.27 -10.01 21.94
N GLU A 71 11.55 -8.70 21.86
CA GLU A 71 10.67 -7.67 22.45
C GLU A 71 9.28 -7.63 21.79
N LEU A 72 9.22 -7.82 20.46
CA LEU A 72 7.95 -7.88 19.74
C LEU A 72 7.15 -9.12 20.17
N VAL A 73 7.82 -10.28 20.21
CA VAL A 73 7.22 -11.55 20.60
C VAL A 73 6.66 -11.46 22.02
N GLU A 74 7.40 -10.88 22.97
CA GLU A 74 6.96 -10.71 24.35
C GLU A 74 5.65 -9.90 24.44
N VAL A 75 5.61 -8.73 23.80
CA VAL A 75 4.44 -7.84 23.84
C VAL A 75 3.23 -8.46 23.12
N TYR A 76 3.47 -9.08 21.96
CA TYR A 76 2.40 -9.67 21.16
C TYR A 76 1.81 -10.89 21.87
N LEU A 77 2.66 -11.80 22.36
CA LEU A 77 2.25 -13.02 23.05
C LEU A 77 1.51 -12.72 24.35
N LYS A 78 1.95 -11.71 25.12
CA LYS A 78 1.23 -11.25 26.30
C LYS A 78 -0.20 -10.81 25.93
N SER A 79 -0.34 -9.95 24.93
CA SER A 79 -1.64 -9.45 24.47
C SER A 79 -2.54 -10.59 23.98
N ILE A 80 -1.97 -11.56 23.26
CA ILE A 80 -2.67 -12.76 22.78
C ILE A 80 -3.17 -13.61 23.95
N ARG A 81 -2.32 -13.89 24.95
CA ARG A 81 -2.70 -14.71 26.11
C ARG A 81 -3.81 -14.05 26.94
N GLU A 82 -3.74 -12.74 27.15
CA GLU A 82 -4.76 -11.99 27.86
C GLU A 82 -6.11 -12.01 27.13
N MET A 83 -6.12 -11.96 25.80
CA MET A 83 -7.33 -12.08 25.00
C MET A 83 -7.86 -13.52 24.95
N TYR A 84 -6.97 -14.51 24.80
CA TYR A 84 -7.33 -15.93 24.82
C TYR A 84 -7.97 -16.30 26.16
N ALA A 85 -7.45 -15.79 27.28
CA ALA A 85 -8.01 -16.05 28.61
C ALA A 85 -9.45 -15.54 28.79
N GLN A 86 -9.88 -14.56 27.99
CA GLN A 86 -11.25 -14.03 28.03
C GLN A 86 -12.25 -14.91 27.29
N THR A 87 -11.82 -15.61 26.23
CA THR A 87 -12.74 -16.35 25.33
C THR A 87 -12.53 -17.86 25.33
N GLY A 88 -11.35 -18.35 25.72
CA GLY A 88 -10.96 -19.75 25.54
C GLY A 88 -10.81 -20.17 24.08
N GLU A 89 -10.69 -19.21 23.16
CA GLU A 89 -10.66 -19.43 21.72
C GLU A 89 -9.43 -18.76 21.10
N PRO A 90 -8.84 -19.34 20.03
CA PRO A 90 -7.71 -18.73 19.33
C PRO A 90 -7.97 -17.28 18.93
N VAL A 91 -6.98 -16.43 19.14
CA VAL A 91 -7.02 -15.01 18.79
C VAL A 91 -6.69 -14.86 17.31
N VAL A 92 -7.60 -14.24 16.55
CA VAL A 92 -7.29 -13.83 15.18
C VAL A 92 -6.36 -12.62 15.22
N VAL A 93 -5.12 -12.78 14.76
CA VAL A 93 -4.06 -11.78 14.75
C VAL A 93 -3.83 -11.29 13.31
N SER A 94 -3.80 -9.98 13.16
CA SER A 94 -3.47 -9.28 11.91
C SER A 94 -2.15 -8.53 12.08
N PRO A 95 -1.01 -9.12 11.66
CA PRO A 95 0.22 -8.38 11.46
C PRO A 95 0.07 -7.47 10.23
N ASN A 96 0.35 -6.17 10.35
CA ASN A 96 0.21 -5.23 9.24
C ASN A 96 1.54 -4.69 8.75
N LEU A 97 1.58 -4.43 7.44
CA LEU A 97 2.57 -3.67 6.68
C LEU A 97 3.99 -4.21 6.68
N HIS A 98 4.57 -4.66 7.79
CA HIS A 98 6.01 -4.88 7.91
C HIS A 98 6.35 -6.35 8.14
N GLY A 99 7.38 -6.82 7.45
CA GLY A 99 7.81 -8.21 7.49
C GLY A 99 8.11 -8.73 8.90
N ASP A 100 8.75 -7.94 9.78
CA ASP A 100 9.07 -8.41 11.14
C ASP A 100 7.87 -8.40 12.10
N CYS A 101 6.75 -7.74 11.77
CA CYS A 101 5.49 -8.00 12.46
C CYS A 101 5.01 -9.42 12.20
N TYR A 102 5.08 -9.83 10.94
CA TYR A 102 4.78 -11.21 10.56
C TYR A 102 5.82 -12.16 11.15
N GLY A 103 7.10 -11.77 11.21
CA GLY A 103 8.15 -12.57 11.82
C GLY A 103 7.93 -12.86 13.30
N ALA A 104 7.55 -11.87 14.10
CA ALA A 104 7.20 -12.10 15.50
C ALA A 104 5.96 -13.00 15.65
N VAL A 105 4.94 -12.81 14.81
CA VAL A 105 3.76 -13.71 14.78
C VAL A 105 4.13 -15.13 14.31
N ALA A 106 5.11 -15.27 13.41
CA ALA A 106 5.62 -16.56 12.97
C ALA A 106 6.34 -17.30 14.09
N GLN A 107 7.17 -16.62 14.87
CA GLN A 107 7.80 -17.23 16.05
C GLN A 107 6.75 -17.65 17.10
N ILE A 108 5.71 -16.82 17.32
CA ILE A 108 4.60 -17.19 18.20
C ILE A 108 3.84 -18.40 17.67
N SER A 109 3.55 -18.48 16.36
CA SER A 109 2.83 -19.61 15.79
C SER A 109 3.64 -20.90 15.81
N GLN A 110 4.97 -20.81 15.80
CA GLN A 110 5.86 -21.95 15.95
C GLN A 110 5.76 -22.58 17.35
N GLU A 111 5.74 -21.76 18.39
CA GLU A 111 5.75 -22.21 19.79
C GLU A 111 4.34 -22.41 20.38
N HIS A 112 3.36 -21.64 19.91
CA HIS A 112 2.00 -21.55 20.45
C HIS A 112 0.92 -21.50 19.34
N PRO A 113 0.90 -22.48 18.41
CA PRO A 113 -0.06 -22.48 17.29
C PRO A 113 -1.53 -22.57 17.75
N GLU A 114 -1.79 -23.12 18.92
CA GLU A 114 -3.12 -23.25 19.53
C GLU A 114 -3.73 -21.91 19.96
N LEU A 115 -2.90 -20.88 20.17
CA LEU A 115 -3.37 -19.58 20.69
C LEU A 115 -3.83 -18.63 19.59
N ILE A 116 -3.44 -18.85 18.33
CA ILE A 116 -3.60 -17.84 17.27
C ILE A 116 -4.18 -18.37 15.96
N ARG A 117 -4.78 -17.44 15.21
CA ARG A 117 -5.09 -17.59 13.79
C ARG A 117 -4.59 -16.34 13.07
N VAL A 118 -3.86 -16.48 11.97
CA VAL A 118 -3.18 -15.35 11.32
C VAL A 118 -3.96 -14.89 10.08
N ALA A 119 -4.37 -13.63 10.06
CA ALA A 119 -5.04 -13.00 8.91
C ALA A 119 -4.17 -11.91 8.30
N SER A 120 -3.70 -12.12 7.07
CA SER A 120 -2.85 -11.17 6.34
C SER A 120 -3.72 -10.22 5.51
N TRP A 121 -3.70 -8.92 5.84
CA TRP A 121 -4.39 -7.91 5.04
C TRP A 121 -3.50 -7.42 3.89
N ILE A 122 -4.06 -7.40 2.68
CA ILE A 122 -3.40 -6.82 1.51
C ILE A 122 -3.99 -5.44 1.29
N HIS A 123 -3.28 -4.42 1.77
CA HIS A 123 -3.75 -3.02 1.79
C HIS A 123 -3.47 -2.24 0.52
N SER A 124 -2.56 -2.72 -0.33
CA SER A 124 -2.17 -2.09 -1.59
C SER A 124 -1.59 -3.13 -2.55
N ASP A 125 -1.42 -2.74 -3.82
CA ASP A 125 -0.79 -3.56 -4.85
C ASP A 125 0.73 -3.40 -4.87
N ASN A 126 1.31 -2.85 -3.80
CA ASN A 126 2.74 -2.71 -3.66
C ASN A 126 3.40 -4.09 -3.56
N GLU A 127 4.59 -4.24 -4.15
CA GLU A 127 5.26 -5.53 -4.25
C GLU A 127 5.77 -6.05 -2.90
N TYR A 128 6.05 -5.15 -1.95
CA TYR A 128 6.52 -5.50 -0.61
C TYR A 128 5.44 -6.24 0.19
N ASP A 129 4.21 -5.71 0.26
CA ASP A 129 3.06 -6.32 0.93
C ASP A 129 2.79 -7.73 0.39
N ILE A 130 2.86 -7.89 -0.94
CA ILE A 130 2.69 -9.18 -1.61
C ILE A 130 3.85 -10.13 -1.27
N ALA A 131 5.09 -9.65 -1.25
CA ALA A 131 6.26 -10.46 -0.90
C ALA A 131 6.22 -10.94 0.56
N VAL A 132 5.77 -10.08 1.49
CA VAL A 132 5.56 -10.44 2.90
C VAL A 132 4.48 -11.53 2.99
N ALA A 133 3.32 -11.35 2.36
CA ALA A 133 2.25 -12.34 2.38
C ALA A 133 2.69 -13.70 1.77
N LYS A 134 3.44 -13.67 0.66
CA LYS A 134 4.07 -14.86 0.05
C LYS A 134 5.01 -15.58 1.00
N ARG A 135 5.90 -14.83 1.65
CA ARG A 135 6.87 -15.41 2.59
C ARG A 135 6.14 -16.14 3.71
N TYR A 136 5.14 -15.50 4.29
CA TYR A 136 4.46 -16.01 5.48
C TYR A 136 3.26 -16.93 5.21
N GLU A 137 3.01 -17.26 3.95
CA GLU A 137 1.94 -18.14 3.47
C GLU A 137 1.73 -19.42 4.30
N PRO A 138 2.79 -20.14 4.77
CA PRO A 138 2.63 -21.36 5.56
C PRO A 138 1.78 -21.21 6.82
N MET A 139 1.82 -20.05 7.50
CA MET A 139 1.09 -19.81 8.75
C MET A 139 -0.25 -19.07 8.57
N LEU A 140 -0.53 -18.55 7.37
CA LEU A 140 -1.74 -17.76 7.14
C LEU A 140 -2.98 -18.63 7.23
N HIS A 141 -3.99 -18.16 7.96
CA HIS A 141 -5.33 -18.74 8.04
C HIS A 141 -6.33 -17.95 7.21
N ALA A 142 -5.99 -16.71 6.83
CA ALA A 142 -6.74 -15.92 5.89
C ALA A 142 -5.85 -14.92 5.14
N VAL A 143 -6.22 -14.63 3.90
CA VAL A 143 -5.69 -13.51 3.11
C VAL A 143 -6.85 -12.55 2.84
N VAL A 144 -6.68 -11.27 3.17
CA VAL A 144 -7.76 -10.28 3.19
C VAL A 144 -7.43 -9.10 2.26
N PRO A 145 -7.70 -9.23 0.96
CA PRO A 145 -7.57 -8.12 0.01
C PRO A 145 -8.68 -7.09 0.19
N VAL A 146 -8.33 -5.80 0.15
CA VAL A 146 -9.28 -4.68 0.34
C VAL A 146 -10.01 -4.23 -0.92
N SER A 147 -9.65 -4.78 -2.08
CA SER A 147 -10.33 -4.54 -3.36
C SER A 147 -10.34 -5.80 -4.24
N ARG A 148 -11.21 -5.83 -5.25
CA ARG A 148 -11.33 -6.96 -6.19
C ARG A 148 -10.09 -7.18 -7.03
N GLU A 149 -9.39 -6.12 -7.41
CA GLU A 149 -8.11 -6.27 -8.10
C GLU A 149 -7.09 -6.95 -7.18
N LEU A 150 -7.01 -6.53 -5.91
CA LEU A 150 -6.15 -7.18 -4.92
C LEU A 150 -6.57 -8.63 -4.65
N LEU A 151 -7.87 -8.95 -4.74
CA LEU A 151 -8.36 -10.34 -4.71
C LEU A 151 -7.83 -11.14 -5.89
N GLY A 152 -7.85 -10.58 -7.09
CA GLY A 152 -7.26 -11.19 -8.28
C GLY A 152 -5.76 -11.43 -8.13
N ILE A 153 -5.03 -10.46 -7.59
CA ILE A 153 -3.60 -10.56 -7.30
C ILE A 153 -3.33 -11.63 -6.24
N ALA A 154 -4.02 -11.57 -5.10
CA ALA A 154 -3.89 -12.54 -3.99
C ALA A 154 -4.09 -13.99 -4.48
N ASN A 155 -5.16 -14.24 -5.24
CA ASN A 155 -5.45 -15.58 -5.77
C ASN A 155 -4.40 -16.09 -6.76
N ARG A 156 -3.72 -15.19 -7.48
CA ARG A 156 -2.66 -15.54 -8.43
C ARG A 156 -1.33 -15.81 -7.71
N VAL A 157 -1.02 -15.00 -6.70
CA VAL A 157 0.27 -15.02 -6.01
C VAL A 157 0.32 -16.01 -4.84
N LEU A 158 -0.85 -16.37 -4.28
CA LEU A 158 -1.03 -17.30 -3.17
C LEU A 158 -2.09 -18.36 -3.53
N PRO A 159 -1.92 -19.15 -4.61
CA PRO A 159 -2.96 -20.07 -5.09
C PRO A 159 -3.34 -21.14 -4.05
N ALA A 160 -2.41 -21.52 -3.17
CA ALA A 160 -2.65 -22.47 -2.07
C ALA A 160 -3.57 -21.92 -0.95
N ARG A 161 -3.82 -20.59 -0.94
CA ARG A 161 -4.69 -19.90 0.03
C ARG A 161 -5.96 -19.35 -0.58
N ARG A 162 -6.30 -19.77 -1.80
CA ARG A 162 -7.46 -19.24 -2.55
C ARG A 162 -8.77 -19.43 -1.79
N ASP A 163 -8.96 -20.59 -1.17
CA ASP A 163 -10.19 -20.91 -0.44
C ASP A 163 -10.30 -20.15 0.89
N GLU A 164 -9.16 -19.70 1.45
CA GLU A 164 -9.09 -18.83 2.63
C GLU A 164 -8.86 -17.35 2.28
N THR A 165 -9.10 -16.95 1.04
CA THR A 165 -9.00 -15.54 0.62
C THR A 165 -10.36 -14.86 0.71
N HIS A 166 -10.46 -13.82 1.54
CA HIS A 166 -11.69 -13.10 1.86
C HIS A 166 -11.60 -11.63 1.44
N HIS A 167 -12.33 -11.23 0.39
CA HIS A 167 -12.40 -9.82 0.02
C HIS A 167 -13.24 -9.03 1.04
N ILE A 168 -12.57 -8.13 1.77
CA ILE A 168 -13.20 -7.24 2.75
C ILE A 168 -12.73 -5.81 2.49
N PRO A 169 -13.57 -4.94 1.89
CA PRO A 169 -13.21 -3.55 1.66
C PRO A 169 -13.14 -2.78 2.98
N TYR A 170 -12.44 -1.65 2.98
CA TYR A 170 -12.50 -0.66 4.05
C TYR A 170 -13.91 -0.13 4.27
N CYS A 171 -14.08 0.43 5.47
CA CYS A 171 -15.31 1.07 5.89
C CYS A 171 -15.12 2.55 6.18
N VAL A 172 -16.26 3.22 6.29
CA VAL A 172 -16.40 4.62 6.65
C VAL A 172 -17.67 4.81 7.47
N GLU A 173 -17.67 5.84 8.31
CA GLU A 173 -18.91 6.30 8.94
C GLU A 173 -19.84 6.91 7.88
N VAL A 174 -21.07 6.39 7.82
CA VAL A 174 -22.11 6.85 6.90
C VAL A 174 -23.23 7.44 7.74
N PRO A 175 -23.49 8.76 7.65
CA PRO A 175 -24.59 9.36 8.38
C PRO A 175 -25.94 8.88 7.81
N ASP A 176 -26.97 8.83 8.64
CA ASP A 176 -28.32 8.43 8.18
C ASP A 176 -28.90 9.38 7.13
N ARG A 177 -28.49 10.65 7.19
CA ARG A 177 -28.91 11.72 6.29
C ARG A 177 -27.76 12.66 6.00
N VAL A 178 -27.70 13.11 4.75
CA VAL A 178 -26.88 14.24 4.31
C VAL A 178 -27.76 15.35 3.76
N PRO A 179 -27.27 16.60 3.73
CA PRO A 179 -27.93 17.66 2.99
C PRO A 179 -28.15 17.25 1.52
N ALA A 180 -29.34 17.53 0.99
CA ALA A 180 -29.58 17.34 -0.43
C ALA A 180 -28.66 18.27 -1.23
N ARG A 181 -28.06 17.75 -2.30
CA ARG A 181 -27.33 18.58 -3.26
C ARG A 181 -28.32 19.23 -4.21
N GLU A 182 -28.07 20.50 -4.50
CA GLU A 182 -28.80 21.25 -5.52
C GLU A 182 -28.06 21.19 -6.85
N PRO A 183 -28.77 21.29 -7.99
CA PRO A 183 -28.13 21.52 -9.28
C PRO A 183 -27.13 22.68 -9.24
N ILE A 184 -26.10 22.61 -10.08
CA ILE A 184 -25.20 23.75 -10.28
C ILE A 184 -25.84 24.65 -11.34
N ASP A 185 -26.54 25.70 -10.88
CA ASP A 185 -27.21 26.71 -11.71
C ASP A 185 -26.84 28.12 -11.21
N GLY A 186 -26.19 28.90 -12.07
CA GLY A 186 -25.78 30.28 -11.76
C GLY A 186 -24.82 30.45 -10.58
N ARG A 187 -24.12 29.38 -10.17
CA ARG A 187 -23.10 29.40 -9.11
C ARG A 187 -21.84 28.64 -9.53
N PRO A 188 -20.67 28.95 -8.93
CA PRO A 188 -19.44 28.17 -9.15
C PRO A 188 -19.59 26.69 -8.77
N VAL A 189 -18.93 25.81 -9.51
CA VAL A 189 -18.74 24.40 -9.11
C VAL A 189 -17.78 24.33 -7.92
N ARG A 190 -18.18 23.61 -6.87
CA ARG A 190 -17.36 23.47 -5.67
C ARG A 190 -16.60 22.17 -5.71
N ILE A 191 -15.27 22.28 -5.72
CA ILE A 191 -14.35 21.16 -5.86
C ILE A 191 -13.56 21.03 -4.56
N VAL A 192 -13.35 19.81 -4.08
CA VAL A 192 -12.50 19.56 -2.92
C VAL A 192 -11.53 18.41 -3.15
N TYR A 193 -10.30 18.58 -2.67
CA TYR A 193 -9.34 17.51 -2.47
C TYR A 193 -9.17 17.29 -0.96
N THR A 194 -9.19 16.03 -0.52
CA THR A 194 -8.82 15.66 0.86
C THR A 194 -7.72 14.59 0.82
N GLY A 195 -6.56 14.87 1.42
CA GLY A 195 -5.46 13.91 1.40
C GLY A 195 -4.08 14.49 1.73
N ARG A 196 -3.07 13.63 1.70
CA ARG A 196 -1.68 14.03 1.90
C ARG A 196 -1.13 14.70 0.64
N LEU A 197 -0.51 15.87 0.81
CA LEU A 197 0.12 16.61 -0.29
C LEU A 197 1.53 16.09 -0.56
N GLU A 198 1.62 14.98 -1.29
CA GLU A 198 2.85 14.39 -1.81
C GLU A 198 2.65 13.84 -3.24
N ASP A 199 3.73 13.65 -3.99
CA ASP A 199 3.65 13.35 -5.42
C ASP A 199 3.87 11.90 -5.80
N HIS A 200 4.51 11.10 -4.94
CA HIS A 200 4.83 9.72 -5.25
C HIS A 200 3.54 8.88 -5.36
N GLN A 201 2.65 9.00 -4.38
CA GLN A 201 1.37 8.31 -4.40
C GLN A 201 0.23 9.20 -4.91
N LYS A 202 0.06 10.43 -4.41
CA LYS A 202 -1.14 11.24 -4.64
C LYS A 202 -1.07 12.14 -5.87
N ARG A 203 0.11 12.36 -6.46
CA ARG A 203 0.34 13.33 -7.55
C ARG A 203 -0.31 14.69 -7.24
N ALA A 204 -0.06 15.22 -6.05
CA ALA A 204 -0.63 16.48 -5.60
C ALA A 204 -0.24 17.68 -6.49
N GLY A 205 0.87 17.60 -7.23
CA GLY A 205 1.30 18.56 -8.25
C GLY A 205 0.31 18.77 -9.40
N VAL A 206 -0.65 17.87 -9.59
CA VAL A 206 -1.72 18.04 -10.59
C VAL A 206 -2.76 19.10 -10.15
N LEU A 207 -2.94 19.34 -8.85
CA LEU A 207 -4.02 20.19 -8.33
C LEU A 207 -3.89 21.66 -8.76
N PRO A 208 -2.71 22.33 -8.67
CA PRO A 208 -2.54 23.69 -9.18
C PRO A 208 -2.76 23.81 -10.69
N LEU A 209 -2.40 22.77 -11.46
CA LEU A 209 -2.59 22.74 -12.90
C LEU A 209 -4.08 22.65 -13.26
N MET A 210 -4.86 21.85 -12.53
CA MET A 210 -6.32 21.79 -12.68
C MET A 210 -6.96 23.16 -12.47
N ALA A 211 -6.61 23.86 -11.39
CA ALA A 211 -7.11 25.21 -11.11
C ALA A 211 -6.79 26.19 -12.25
N ARG A 212 -5.55 26.18 -12.73
CA ARG A 212 -5.12 27.02 -13.86
C ARG A 212 -5.94 26.74 -15.12
N ILE A 213 -6.18 25.47 -15.45
CA ILE A 213 -6.94 25.09 -16.65
C ILE A 213 -8.43 25.47 -16.49
N LEU A 214 -9.01 25.31 -15.30
CA LEU A 214 -10.38 25.75 -15.01
C LEU A 214 -10.55 27.25 -15.25
N GLU A 215 -9.62 28.09 -14.75
CA GLU A 215 -9.62 29.53 -15.00
C GLU A 215 -9.47 29.87 -16.49
N GLN A 216 -8.51 29.25 -17.17
CA GLN A 216 -8.25 29.49 -18.61
C GLN A 216 -9.45 29.16 -19.49
N ARG A 217 -10.25 28.15 -19.09
CA ARG A 217 -11.47 27.75 -19.79
C ARG A 217 -12.71 28.54 -19.36
N GLY A 218 -12.58 29.48 -18.42
CA GLY A 218 -13.70 30.29 -17.93
C GLY A 218 -14.75 29.49 -17.16
N ILE A 219 -14.36 28.36 -16.56
CA ILE A 219 -15.26 27.55 -15.73
C ILE A 219 -15.31 28.18 -14.34
N GLU A 220 -16.46 28.73 -13.94
CA GLU A 220 -16.65 29.30 -12.60
C GLU A 220 -16.52 28.18 -11.54
N HIS A 221 -15.55 28.30 -10.64
CA HIS A 221 -15.27 27.28 -9.64
C HIS A 221 -14.86 27.86 -8.28
N GLU A 222 -14.94 27.03 -7.25
CA GLU A 222 -14.31 27.20 -5.93
C GLU A 222 -13.60 25.89 -5.60
N PHE A 223 -12.27 25.89 -5.46
CA PHE A 223 -11.48 24.68 -5.24
C PHE A 223 -10.77 24.73 -3.89
N LYS A 224 -11.12 23.82 -2.98
CA LYS A 224 -10.47 23.69 -1.67
C LYS A 224 -9.55 22.47 -1.61
N VAL A 225 -8.32 22.69 -1.15
CA VAL A 225 -7.32 21.65 -0.92
C VAL A 225 -7.15 21.50 0.60
N VAL A 226 -7.69 20.41 1.14
CA VAL A 226 -7.69 20.09 2.57
C VAL A 226 -6.69 18.97 2.83
N GLY A 227 -5.72 19.25 3.68
CA GLY A 227 -4.63 18.33 3.96
C GLY A 227 -3.29 19.02 4.07
N ASP A 228 -2.27 18.23 4.36
CA ASP A 228 -0.90 18.68 4.55
C ASP A 228 0.07 17.65 3.98
N GLY A 229 1.31 18.03 3.81
CA GLY A 229 2.34 17.18 3.26
C GLY A 229 3.56 17.95 2.82
N PRO A 230 4.63 17.25 2.43
CA PRO A 230 5.91 17.86 2.07
C PRO A 230 5.81 18.88 0.93
N LEU A 231 4.76 18.82 0.10
CA LEU A 231 4.60 19.71 -1.05
C LEU A 231 3.75 20.95 -0.78
N ILE A 232 3.19 21.15 0.42
CA ILE A 232 2.20 22.22 0.66
C ILE A 232 2.71 23.62 0.25
N ASP A 233 3.94 23.96 0.61
CA ASP A 233 4.53 25.27 0.30
C ASP A 233 4.81 25.44 -1.19
N GLU A 234 5.27 24.37 -1.84
CA GLU A 234 5.50 24.35 -3.29
C GLU A 234 4.18 24.55 -4.05
N LEU A 235 3.15 23.79 -3.71
CA LEU A 235 1.84 23.85 -4.36
C LEU A 235 1.18 25.23 -4.15
N ARG A 236 1.25 25.79 -2.93
CA ARG A 236 0.81 27.16 -2.65
C ARG A 236 1.55 28.19 -3.51
N ASN A 237 2.85 28.02 -3.71
CA ASN A 237 3.64 28.90 -4.55
C ASN A 237 3.26 28.78 -6.03
N GLN A 238 3.04 27.57 -6.54
CA GLN A 238 2.57 27.32 -7.91
C GLN A 238 1.18 27.89 -8.19
N SER A 239 0.36 28.02 -7.14
CA SER A 239 -0.98 28.61 -7.19
C SER A 239 -1.02 30.12 -6.96
N ARG A 240 0.13 30.79 -6.78
CA ARG A 240 0.16 32.26 -6.65
C ARG A 240 -0.36 32.92 -7.92
N GLY A 241 -1.37 33.76 -7.77
CA GLY A 241 -2.01 34.46 -8.89
C GLY A 241 -3.15 33.68 -9.55
N LEU A 242 -3.39 32.42 -9.14
CA LEU A 242 -4.62 31.72 -9.43
C LEU A 242 -5.73 32.24 -8.52
N CYS A 243 -6.90 32.47 -9.09
CA CYS A 243 -8.11 32.80 -8.36
C CYS A 243 -8.86 31.50 -8.02
N HIS A 244 -9.55 31.47 -6.89
CA HIS A 244 -10.47 30.37 -6.54
C HIS A 244 -9.88 29.00 -6.23
N ILE A 245 -8.57 28.90 -5.93
CA ILE A 245 -7.98 27.74 -5.23
C ILE A 245 -7.52 28.15 -3.83
N ASP A 246 -7.94 27.40 -2.81
CA ASP A 246 -7.63 27.66 -1.40
C ASP A 246 -6.98 26.43 -0.73
N PHE A 247 -5.77 26.61 -0.21
CA PHE A 247 -5.03 25.59 0.54
C PHE A 247 -5.31 25.75 2.04
N VAL A 248 -6.37 25.08 2.48
CA VAL A 248 -6.88 25.12 3.86
C VAL A 248 -5.83 24.62 4.87
N GLY A 249 -5.04 23.62 4.49
CA GLY A 249 -4.12 22.93 5.41
C GLY A 249 -4.77 21.73 6.11
N SER A 250 -4.10 21.19 7.12
CA SER A 250 -4.62 20.09 7.93
C SER A 250 -5.76 20.55 8.82
N VAL A 251 -6.87 19.80 8.84
CA VAL A 251 -8.03 20.05 9.71
C VAL A 251 -8.38 18.78 10.51
N PRO A 252 -9.01 18.91 11.68
CA PRO A 252 -9.52 17.76 12.42
C PRO A 252 -10.51 16.92 11.58
N PRO A 253 -10.58 15.58 11.79
CA PRO A 253 -11.52 14.72 11.05
C PRO A 253 -12.98 15.19 11.11
N SER A 254 -13.41 15.79 12.23
CA SER A 254 -14.75 16.35 12.40
C SER A 254 -15.06 17.50 11.44
N GLU A 255 -14.04 18.25 10.99
CA GLU A 255 -14.19 19.37 10.07
C GLU A 255 -14.14 18.94 8.60
N VAL A 256 -13.44 17.85 8.27
CA VAL A 256 -13.39 17.28 6.91
C VAL A 256 -14.81 17.06 6.36
N ARG A 257 -15.71 16.56 7.21
CA ARG A 257 -17.13 16.37 6.86
C ARG A 257 -17.79 17.64 6.33
N GLY A 258 -17.50 18.79 6.92
CA GLY A 258 -18.07 20.07 6.48
C GLY A 258 -17.61 20.45 5.06
N TYR A 259 -16.34 20.22 4.74
CA TYR A 259 -15.81 20.45 3.39
C TYR A 259 -16.43 19.50 2.35
N LEU A 260 -16.60 18.22 2.71
CA LEU A 260 -17.22 17.24 1.83
C LEU A 260 -18.71 17.52 1.59
N GLN A 261 -19.43 18.01 2.60
CA GLN A 261 -20.83 18.44 2.44
C GLN A 261 -20.93 19.72 1.59
N TRP A 262 -19.98 20.64 1.71
CA TRP A 262 -19.95 21.87 0.92
C TRP A 262 -19.63 21.62 -0.57
N ALA A 263 -18.72 20.70 -0.88
CA ALA A 263 -18.20 20.47 -2.23
C ALA A 263 -19.14 19.62 -3.08
N ASP A 264 -19.34 19.97 -4.35
CA ASP A 264 -20.08 19.18 -5.33
C ASP A 264 -19.28 17.96 -5.80
N LEU A 265 -18.00 18.21 -6.10
CA LEU A 265 -17.07 17.24 -6.66
C LEU A 265 -15.89 17.03 -5.71
N TRP A 266 -15.49 15.78 -5.52
CA TRP A 266 -14.26 15.41 -4.84
C TRP A 266 -13.24 14.91 -5.85
N VAL A 267 -11.98 15.32 -5.76
CA VAL A 267 -10.94 14.95 -6.74
C VAL A 267 -9.78 14.19 -6.10
N LEU A 268 -9.26 13.20 -6.82
CA LEU A 268 -8.05 12.48 -6.45
C LEU A 268 -7.23 12.10 -7.68
N THR A 269 -5.95 12.47 -7.69
CA THR A 269 -5.05 12.27 -8.82
C THR A 269 -4.01 11.18 -8.58
N SER A 270 -4.28 10.27 -7.63
CA SER A 270 -3.34 9.24 -7.21
C SER A 270 -2.78 8.40 -8.36
N ARG A 271 -1.53 7.98 -8.18
CA ARG A 271 -0.78 7.07 -9.03
C ARG A 271 -1.05 5.60 -8.69
N TYR A 272 -1.30 5.31 -7.41
CA TYR A 272 -1.70 3.99 -6.92
C TYR A 272 -2.53 4.11 -5.65
N GLU A 273 -3.48 3.19 -5.46
CA GLU A 273 -4.32 3.06 -4.26
C GLU A 273 -4.62 1.58 -4.04
N GLY A 274 -4.75 1.15 -2.78
CA GLY A 274 -5.38 -0.14 -2.49
C GLY A 274 -6.90 -0.03 -2.31
N GLN A 275 -7.33 0.97 -1.54
CA GLN A 275 -8.68 1.55 -1.53
C GLN A 275 -8.60 2.88 -0.77
N SER A 276 -9.12 3.97 -1.36
CA SER A 276 -9.01 5.30 -0.77
C SER A 276 -10.08 5.53 0.30
N VAL A 277 -9.69 5.60 1.58
CA VAL A 277 -10.62 5.95 2.67
C VAL A 277 -11.19 7.36 2.49
N ALA A 278 -10.38 8.31 2.02
CA ALA A 278 -10.83 9.68 1.73
C ALA A 278 -11.92 9.72 0.63
N MET A 279 -11.84 8.82 -0.35
CA MET A 279 -12.91 8.64 -1.35
C MET A 279 -14.18 8.07 -0.71
N LEU A 280 -14.05 7.11 0.21
CA LEU A 280 -15.21 6.56 0.94
C LEU A 280 -15.86 7.64 1.82
N GLU A 281 -15.08 8.53 2.45
CA GLU A 281 -15.59 9.70 3.18
C GLU A 281 -16.35 10.65 2.25
N ALA A 282 -15.83 10.94 1.06
CA ALA A 282 -16.52 11.74 0.07
C ALA A 282 -17.86 11.12 -0.35
N LEU A 283 -17.85 9.82 -0.67
CA LEU A 283 -19.06 9.06 -1.02
C LEU A 283 -20.07 9.08 0.14
N SER A 284 -19.64 8.92 1.39
CA SER A 284 -20.53 8.92 2.56
C SER A 284 -21.23 10.25 2.79
N GLN A 285 -20.64 11.36 2.32
CA GLN A 285 -21.27 12.68 2.32
C GLN A 285 -22.01 13.01 1.01
N GLY A 286 -22.17 12.04 0.11
CA GLY A 286 -22.77 12.24 -1.21
C GLY A 286 -21.95 13.16 -2.12
N CYS A 287 -20.66 13.37 -1.85
CA CYS A 287 -19.76 14.16 -2.69
C CYS A 287 -19.26 13.31 -3.86
N PHE A 288 -19.44 13.78 -5.10
CA PHE A 288 -19.21 12.97 -6.30
C PHE A 288 -17.72 12.90 -6.66
N PRO A 289 -17.07 11.72 -6.60
CA PRO A 289 -15.64 11.57 -6.89
C PRO A 289 -15.32 11.64 -8.39
N ILE A 290 -14.27 12.36 -8.74
CA ILE A 290 -13.56 12.29 -10.02
C ILE A 290 -12.13 11.88 -9.70
N VAL A 291 -11.73 10.69 -10.15
CA VAL A 291 -10.46 10.09 -9.73
C VAL A 291 -9.66 9.62 -10.92
N THR A 292 -8.34 9.64 -10.80
CA THR A 292 -7.48 8.93 -11.74
C THR A 292 -7.67 7.43 -11.61
N ARG A 293 -7.70 6.74 -12.75
CA ARG A 293 -7.80 5.29 -12.81
C ARG A 293 -6.45 4.72 -12.46
N VAL A 294 -6.45 3.97 -11.38
CA VAL A 294 -5.31 3.24 -10.85
C VAL A 294 -5.61 1.74 -10.91
N ARG A 295 -4.57 0.93 -10.78
CA ARG A 295 -4.68 -0.53 -10.89
C ARG A 295 -5.71 -1.09 -9.89
N SER A 296 -5.61 -0.72 -8.61
CA SER A 296 -6.51 -1.17 -7.54
C SER A 296 -7.28 -0.03 -6.85
N GLY A 297 -8.37 -0.37 -6.14
CA GLY A 297 -8.99 0.48 -5.11
C GLY A 297 -10.08 1.46 -5.53
N ALA A 298 -10.01 2.06 -6.71
CA ALA A 298 -11.07 2.97 -7.19
C ALA A 298 -12.30 2.22 -7.75
N GLN A 299 -12.06 1.13 -8.47
CA GLN A 299 -13.07 0.44 -9.29
C GLN A 299 -14.22 -0.20 -8.48
N ASP A 300 -14.00 -0.49 -7.20
CA ASP A 300 -15.04 -1.08 -6.33
C ASP A 300 -16.01 -0.05 -5.75
N ALA A 301 -15.58 1.21 -5.68
CA ALA A 301 -16.32 2.32 -5.09
C ALA A 301 -16.80 3.35 -6.12
N VAL A 302 -16.22 3.36 -7.32
CA VAL A 302 -16.64 4.23 -8.44
C VAL A 302 -17.37 3.39 -9.49
N VAL A 303 -18.69 3.56 -9.56
CA VAL A 303 -19.54 3.08 -10.65
C VAL A 303 -19.64 4.22 -11.67
N GLU A 304 -19.01 4.04 -12.83
CA GLU A 304 -18.86 5.06 -13.86
C GLU A 304 -20.18 5.76 -14.20
N GLY A 305 -20.20 7.10 -14.09
CA GLY A 305 -21.36 7.94 -14.39
C GLY A 305 -22.52 7.82 -13.39
N GLN A 306 -22.38 7.04 -12.32
CA GLN A 306 -23.42 6.88 -11.29
C GLN A 306 -22.98 7.34 -9.91
N THR A 307 -21.78 6.94 -9.49
CA THR A 307 -21.23 7.29 -8.17
C THR A 307 -19.89 8.00 -8.26
N GLY A 308 -19.30 8.13 -9.44
CA GLY A 308 -18.09 8.90 -9.73
C GLY A 308 -17.65 8.75 -11.19
N ILE A 309 -16.52 9.35 -11.54
CA ILE A 309 -15.88 9.25 -12.86
C ILE A 309 -14.42 8.82 -12.69
N SER A 310 -13.95 7.91 -13.54
CA SER A 310 -12.54 7.49 -13.59
C SER A 310 -11.82 8.05 -14.83
N VAL A 311 -10.66 8.67 -14.63
CA VAL A 311 -9.86 9.32 -15.68
C VAL A 311 -8.59 8.52 -15.97
N GLU A 312 -8.30 8.19 -17.24
CA GLU A 312 -7.06 7.44 -17.56
C GLU A 312 -5.82 8.27 -17.26
N ALA A 313 -4.92 7.73 -16.43
CA ALA A 313 -3.65 8.37 -16.05
C ALA A 313 -2.57 7.32 -15.73
N ASP A 314 -1.81 6.92 -16.75
CA ASP A 314 -0.69 5.98 -16.58
C ASP A 314 0.45 6.58 -15.74
N TRP A 315 1.43 5.75 -15.34
CA TRP A 315 2.53 6.14 -14.44
C TRP A 315 3.34 7.35 -14.93
N ASN A 316 3.57 7.46 -16.25
CA ASN A 316 4.49 8.42 -16.88
C ASN A 316 3.78 9.58 -17.57
N MET A 317 2.45 9.59 -17.58
CA MET A 317 1.66 10.66 -18.19
C MET A 317 2.05 12.02 -17.58
N PRO A 318 2.32 13.05 -18.42
CA PRO A 318 2.62 14.40 -17.96
C PRO A 318 1.52 14.95 -17.06
N TYR A 319 1.88 15.72 -16.04
CA TYR A 319 0.92 16.26 -15.08
C TYR A 319 -0.09 17.20 -15.73
N GLU A 320 0.34 17.96 -16.73
CA GLU A 320 -0.53 18.84 -17.52
C GLU A 320 -1.61 18.04 -18.27
N GLU A 321 -1.25 16.92 -18.87
CA GLU A 321 -2.21 16.05 -19.57
C GLU A 321 -3.20 15.41 -18.59
N ILE A 322 -2.72 14.96 -17.42
CA ILE A 322 -3.60 14.46 -16.35
C ILE A 322 -4.56 15.58 -15.92
N ALA A 323 -4.06 16.79 -15.69
CA ALA A 323 -4.87 17.93 -15.28
C ALA A 323 -5.93 18.29 -16.32
N GLU A 324 -5.58 18.31 -17.61
CA GLU A 324 -6.53 18.54 -18.70
C GLU A 324 -7.66 17.51 -18.70
N ARG A 325 -7.34 16.21 -18.59
CA ARG A 325 -8.34 15.14 -18.55
C ARG A 325 -9.22 15.20 -17.30
N MET A 326 -8.66 15.58 -16.16
CA MET A 326 -9.45 15.79 -14.93
C MET A 326 -10.42 16.98 -15.09
N VAL A 327 -9.98 18.06 -15.73
CA VAL A 327 -10.86 19.21 -16.02
C VAL A 327 -11.90 18.87 -17.09
N ASP A 328 -11.57 18.07 -18.10
CA ASP A 328 -12.55 17.55 -19.07
C ASP A 328 -13.64 16.74 -18.36
N ALA A 329 -13.27 15.88 -17.41
CA ALA A 329 -14.21 15.13 -16.61
C ALA A 329 -15.10 16.04 -15.73
N ILE A 330 -14.51 17.06 -15.09
CA ILE A 330 -15.26 18.06 -14.30
C ILE A 330 -16.28 18.79 -15.18
N ALA A 331 -15.84 19.30 -16.34
CA ALA A 331 -16.69 20.03 -17.27
C ALA A 331 -17.78 19.17 -17.90
N GLY A 332 -17.54 17.85 -17.99
CA GLY A 332 -18.49 16.88 -18.52
C GLY A 332 -19.58 16.43 -17.53
N VAL A 333 -19.49 16.76 -16.24
CA VAL A 333 -20.51 16.37 -15.25
C VAL A 333 -21.84 17.08 -15.54
N PRO A 334 -22.96 16.36 -15.77
CA PRO A 334 -24.27 16.97 -15.92
C PRO A 334 -24.72 17.66 -14.63
N THR A 335 -24.66 18.99 -14.61
CA THR A 335 -24.91 19.80 -13.40
C THR A 335 -26.32 19.66 -12.84
N ASN A 336 -27.30 19.34 -13.70
CA ASN A 336 -28.69 19.08 -13.35
C ASN A 336 -28.91 17.71 -12.68
N GLU A 337 -28.01 16.76 -12.89
CA GLU A 337 -28.11 15.40 -12.33
C GLU A 337 -27.31 15.22 -11.04
N LEU A 338 -26.56 16.24 -10.61
CA LEU A 338 -25.78 16.21 -9.37
C LEU A 338 -26.58 15.74 -8.13
N PRO A 339 -27.87 16.11 -7.92
CA PRO A 339 -28.66 15.57 -6.82
C PRO A 339 -28.79 14.04 -6.86
N GLN A 340 -28.97 13.47 -8.06
CA GLN A 340 -29.08 12.02 -8.24
C GLN A 340 -27.75 11.33 -7.99
N TYR A 341 -26.66 11.89 -8.50
CA TYR A 341 -25.31 11.36 -8.29
C TYR A 341 -24.92 11.37 -6.80
N ALA A 342 -25.28 12.42 -6.07
CA ALA A 342 -25.05 12.51 -4.64
C ALA A 342 -25.78 11.41 -3.86
N ASN A 343 -27.04 11.17 -4.19
CA ASN A 343 -27.84 10.12 -3.58
C ASN A 343 -27.26 8.72 -3.88
N ASN A 344 -26.82 8.49 -5.12
CA ASN A 344 -26.19 7.23 -5.51
C ASN A 344 -24.88 7.00 -4.75
N ALA A 345 -24.02 8.01 -4.65
CA ALA A 345 -22.76 7.96 -3.92
C ALA A 345 -22.97 7.61 -2.44
N HIS A 346 -23.87 8.32 -1.76
CA HIS A 346 -24.19 8.06 -0.35
C HIS A 346 -24.79 6.66 -0.15
N ARG A 347 -25.71 6.26 -1.02
CA ARG A 347 -26.35 4.94 -0.93
C ARG A 347 -25.32 3.82 -1.08
N LEU A 348 -24.41 3.94 -2.06
CA LEU A 348 -23.32 2.98 -2.25
C LEU A 348 -22.42 2.86 -1.01
N ALA A 349 -22.04 3.99 -0.41
CA ALA A 349 -21.25 4.00 0.82
C ALA A 349 -21.98 3.26 1.95
N GLY A 350 -23.28 3.52 2.14
CA GLY A 350 -24.10 2.84 3.14
C GLY A 350 -24.21 1.33 2.93
N GLU A 351 -24.51 0.91 1.70
CA GLU A 351 -24.74 -0.50 1.34
C GLU A 351 -23.46 -1.36 1.36
N ARG A 352 -22.30 -0.79 1.04
CA ARG A 352 -21.06 -1.57 0.83
C ARG A 352 -19.92 -1.25 1.79
N HIS A 353 -19.89 -0.04 2.34
CA HIS A 353 -18.73 0.48 3.08
C HIS A 353 -19.10 1.03 4.45
N SER A 354 -20.34 0.87 4.92
CA SER A 354 -20.69 1.28 6.28
C SER A 354 -19.97 0.43 7.32
N VAL A 355 -19.66 1.01 8.48
CA VAL A 355 -19.05 0.29 9.60
C VAL A 355 -19.80 -1.01 9.93
N PRO A 356 -21.15 -1.05 10.07
CA PRO A 356 -21.86 -2.29 10.36
C PRO A 356 -21.61 -3.42 9.34
N VAL A 357 -21.64 -3.10 8.04
CA VAL A 357 -21.39 -4.06 6.96
C VAL A 357 -19.98 -4.66 7.05
N HIS A 358 -19.00 -3.82 7.40
CA HIS A 358 -17.62 -4.25 7.57
C HIS A 358 -17.42 -5.11 8.81
N ILE A 359 -18.04 -4.77 9.93
CA ILE A 359 -17.97 -5.58 11.15
C ILE A 359 -18.65 -6.95 10.94
N ASP A 360 -19.76 -7.02 10.19
CA ASP A 360 -20.36 -8.30 9.80
C ASP A 360 -19.38 -9.19 9.02
N ALA A 361 -18.57 -8.58 8.13
CA ALA A 361 -17.58 -9.30 7.35
C ALA A 361 -16.41 -9.79 8.22
N ILE A 362 -15.90 -8.95 9.12
CA ILE A 362 -14.83 -9.32 10.06
C ILE A 362 -15.30 -10.40 11.04
N GLU A 363 -16.53 -10.34 11.53
CA GLU A 363 -17.09 -11.36 12.41
C GLU A 363 -17.13 -12.74 11.72
N ARG A 364 -17.61 -12.79 10.47
CA ARG A 364 -17.55 -14.01 9.65
C ARG A 364 -16.12 -14.49 9.43
N LEU A 365 -15.18 -13.59 9.19
CA LEU A 365 -13.77 -13.92 9.06
C LEU A 365 -13.23 -14.56 10.35
N ILE A 366 -13.57 -13.99 11.52
CA ILE A 366 -13.11 -14.52 12.81
C ILE A 366 -13.63 -15.95 13.03
N VAL A 367 -14.92 -16.18 12.77
CA VAL A 367 -15.52 -17.51 12.87
C VAL A 367 -14.85 -18.49 11.90
N CYS A 368 -14.64 -18.08 10.65
CA CYS A 368 -13.95 -18.88 9.64
C CYS A 368 -12.54 -19.28 10.11
N CYS A 369 -11.72 -18.30 10.49
CA CYS A 369 -10.34 -18.55 10.94
C CYS A 369 -10.28 -19.50 12.14
N ARG A 370 -11.18 -19.36 13.12
CA ARG A 370 -11.22 -20.23 14.32
C ARG A 370 -11.62 -21.67 14.01
N SER A 371 -12.37 -21.89 12.93
CA SER A 371 -12.73 -23.25 12.48
C SER A 371 -11.59 -24.00 11.80
N LEU A 372 -10.53 -23.29 11.37
CA LEU A 372 -9.39 -23.88 10.71
C LEU A 372 -8.42 -24.54 11.73
N PRO A 373 -7.72 -25.61 11.31
CA PRO A 373 -6.71 -26.24 12.15
C PRO A 373 -5.54 -25.30 12.40
N ASP A 374 -4.78 -25.62 13.44
CA ASP A 374 -3.55 -24.94 13.79
C ASP A 374 -2.54 -24.95 12.63
N ARG A 375 -1.89 -23.81 12.38
CA ARG A 375 -0.80 -23.67 11.39
C ARG A 375 0.43 -23.07 12.08
N ALA A 376 1.40 -23.93 12.38
CA ALA A 376 2.67 -23.53 12.93
C ALA A 376 3.63 -23.06 11.83
N TRP A 377 4.44 -22.05 12.13
CA TRP A 377 5.54 -21.67 11.26
C TRP A 377 6.60 -22.78 11.18
N PRO A 378 7.15 -23.12 9.99
CA PRO A 378 8.11 -24.21 9.88
C PRO A 378 9.45 -23.94 10.58
N ASP A 379 9.93 -24.88 11.40
CA ASP A 379 11.23 -24.79 12.10
C ASP A 379 12.44 -24.61 11.17
N SER A 380 12.32 -25.07 9.93
CA SER A 380 13.37 -24.97 8.92
C SER A 380 13.50 -23.57 8.30
N ILE A 381 12.56 -22.66 8.56
CA ILE A 381 12.52 -21.32 7.99
C ILE A 381 12.66 -20.29 9.10
N ARG A 382 13.63 -19.39 9.00
CA ARG A 382 13.78 -18.29 9.96
C ARG A 382 12.52 -17.42 9.98
N ALA A 383 11.96 -17.22 11.17
CA ALA A 383 10.77 -16.40 11.38
C ALA A 383 11.00 -14.93 10.99
N SER A 384 12.13 -14.33 11.37
CA SER A 384 12.40 -12.92 11.05
C SER A 384 12.49 -12.66 9.55
N TYR A 385 11.90 -11.54 9.15
CA TYR A 385 12.05 -10.98 7.82
C TYR A 385 13.45 -10.37 7.72
N SER A 386 13.82 -9.43 8.57
CA SER A 386 15.18 -8.87 8.57
C SER A 386 16.22 -9.84 9.17
N ALA A 387 17.51 -9.59 8.90
CA ALA A 387 18.62 -10.43 9.33
C ALA A 387 19.75 -9.65 10.03
N PRO A 388 20.38 -10.21 11.08
CA PRO A 388 21.54 -9.61 11.72
C PRO A 388 22.82 -10.01 11.00
N GLY A 389 23.61 -9.02 10.56
CA GLY A 389 25.02 -9.17 10.16
C GLY A 389 25.32 -10.07 8.95
N THR A 390 24.34 -10.77 8.38
CA THR A 390 24.53 -11.76 7.31
C THR A 390 24.00 -11.34 5.95
N GLY A 391 23.32 -10.20 5.86
CA GLY A 391 22.77 -9.70 4.60
C GLY A 391 21.90 -10.74 3.88
N LEU A 392 20.89 -11.27 4.57
CA LEU A 392 19.85 -12.09 3.95
C LEU A 392 18.52 -11.72 4.59
N ASP A 393 17.99 -10.55 4.26
CA ASP A 393 16.64 -10.15 4.68
C ASP A 393 15.55 -10.96 3.93
N GLY A 394 14.27 -10.77 4.29
CA GLY A 394 13.14 -11.44 3.63
C GLY A 394 12.92 -10.95 2.20
N SER A 395 13.68 -9.93 1.78
CA SER A 395 13.80 -9.48 0.40
C SER A 395 14.98 -10.13 -0.33
N THR A 396 15.75 -11.02 0.30
CA THR A 396 16.92 -11.69 -0.28
C THR A 396 16.85 -13.20 -0.09
N PRO A 397 16.56 -13.97 -1.15
CA PRO A 397 16.58 -15.43 -1.12
C PRO A 397 17.91 -16.01 -0.60
N PRO A 398 17.92 -17.13 0.13
CA PRO A 398 19.15 -17.72 0.68
C PRO A 398 20.22 -18.06 -0.37
N ASP A 399 19.82 -18.31 -1.61
CA ASP A 399 20.71 -18.63 -2.73
C ASP A 399 21.08 -17.41 -3.60
N ALA A 400 20.66 -16.20 -3.22
CA ALA A 400 20.88 -14.95 -3.97
C ALA A 400 22.36 -14.69 -4.28
N ALA A 401 23.25 -14.81 -3.28
CA ALA A 401 24.68 -14.57 -3.46
C ALA A 401 25.30 -15.57 -4.44
N ARG A 402 24.87 -16.85 -4.39
CA ARG A 402 25.32 -17.89 -5.32
C ARG A 402 24.84 -17.57 -6.74
N ARG A 403 23.55 -17.27 -6.92
CA ARG A 403 22.98 -16.89 -8.23
C ARG A 403 23.67 -15.65 -8.81
N MET A 404 23.96 -14.65 -7.97
CA MET A 404 24.58 -13.39 -8.41
C MET A 404 25.99 -13.67 -8.91
N LEU A 405 26.77 -14.45 -8.16
CA LEU A 405 28.11 -14.85 -8.57
C LEU A 405 28.08 -15.67 -9.86
N GLU A 406 27.19 -16.66 -9.98
CA GLU A 406 27.03 -17.49 -11.17
C GLU A 406 26.68 -16.64 -12.41
N LEU A 407 25.71 -15.72 -12.29
CA LEU A 407 25.29 -14.84 -13.37
C LEU A 407 26.41 -13.90 -13.80
N LEU A 408 27.04 -13.19 -12.87
CA LEU A 408 28.13 -12.27 -13.20
C LEU A 408 29.34 -13.02 -13.76
N THR A 409 29.64 -14.23 -13.28
CA THR A 409 30.68 -15.08 -13.87
C THR A 409 30.38 -15.45 -15.32
N SER A 410 29.12 -15.67 -15.67
CA SER A 410 28.70 -15.91 -17.07
C SER A 410 28.91 -14.69 -17.99
N LEU A 411 29.07 -13.50 -17.39
CA LEU A 411 29.32 -12.23 -18.08
C LEU A 411 30.80 -11.82 -17.99
N ALA A 412 31.70 -12.75 -17.68
CA ALA A 412 33.12 -12.45 -17.49
C ALA A 412 33.71 -11.60 -18.63
N GLY A 413 34.40 -10.52 -18.27
CA GLY A 413 34.97 -9.57 -19.23
C GLY A 413 33.99 -8.52 -19.78
N SER A 414 32.71 -8.58 -19.45
CA SER A 414 31.75 -7.50 -19.72
C SER A 414 31.88 -6.35 -18.72
N ARG A 415 31.40 -5.18 -19.16
CA ARG A 415 31.16 -4.00 -18.32
C ARG A 415 29.69 -4.01 -17.89
N VAL A 416 29.45 -4.14 -16.60
CA VAL A 416 28.14 -4.45 -16.03
C VAL A 416 27.64 -3.31 -15.14
N LEU A 417 26.36 -2.99 -15.26
CA LEU A 417 25.63 -2.18 -14.30
C LEU A 417 24.75 -3.07 -13.41
N ILE A 418 24.65 -2.73 -12.12
CA ILE A 418 23.75 -3.41 -11.20
C ILE A 418 22.48 -2.57 -11.00
N TYR A 419 21.30 -3.11 -11.31
CA TYR A 419 20.04 -2.39 -11.17
C TYR A 419 19.43 -2.61 -9.78
N CYS A 420 19.03 -1.52 -9.12
CA CYS A 420 18.61 -1.34 -7.74
C CYS A 420 19.77 -1.12 -6.76
N SER A 421 19.52 -0.25 -5.77
CA SER A 421 20.43 0.05 -4.67
C SER A 421 19.84 -0.32 -3.30
N GLY A 422 18.98 -1.34 -3.29
CA GLY A 422 18.28 -1.81 -2.08
C GLY A 422 19.13 -2.69 -1.17
N GLN A 423 18.51 -3.17 -0.09
CA GLN A 423 19.16 -4.09 0.86
C GLN A 423 19.62 -5.38 0.18
N HIS A 424 18.85 -5.92 -0.75
CA HIS A 424 19.25 -7.04 -1.60
C HIS A 424 20.64 -6.86 -2.25
N THR A 425 20.94 -5.66 -2.76
CA THR A 425 22.24 -5.36 -3.39
C THR A 425 23.38 -5.32 -2.38
N ILE A 426 23.12 -4.81 -1.17
CA ILE A 426 24.05 -4.83 -0.04
C ILE A 426 24.34 -6.28 0.36
N ASP A 427 23.29 -7.08 0.42
CA ASP A 427 23.29 -8.47 0.86
C ASP A 427 24.15 -9.36 -0.07
N VAL A 428 24.08 -9.13 -1.38
CA VAL A 428 24.91 -9.85 -2.38
C VAL A 428 26.23 -9.14 -2.73
N CYS A 429 26.63 -8.10 -1.99
CA CYS A 429 27.79 -7.26 -2.35
C CYS A 429 29.10 -8.05 -2.51
N ARG A 430 29.32 -9.06 -1.66
CA ARG A 430 30.51 -9.92 -1.75
C ARG A 430 30.55 -10.72 -3.05
N ALA A 431 29.39 -11.18 -3.53
CA ALA A 431 29.28 -11.86 -4.82
C ALA A 431 29.55 -10.89 -5.98
N ILE A 432 29.04 -9.66 -5.91
CA ILE A 432 29.31 -8.60 -6.90
C ILE A 432 30.80 -8.28 -6.95
N GLN A 433 31.45 -8.10 -5.80
CA GLN A 433 32.87 -7.75 -5.70
C GLN A 433 33.82 -8.89 -6.09
N ALA A 434 33.38 -10.15 -5.92
CA ALA A 434 34.20 -11.32 -6.26
C ALA A 434 34.08 -11.75 -7.73
N ALA A 435 33.09 -11.23 -8.48
CA ALA A 435 32.82 -11.68 -9.84
C ALA A 435 33.85 -11.12 -10.86
N PRO A 436 34.17 -11.87 -11.92
CA PRO A 436 35.16 -11.49 -12.94
C PRO A 436 34.60 -10.51 -13.99
N VAL A 437 33.92 -9.45 -13.55
CA VAL A 437 33.32 -8.42 -14.40
C VAL A 437 33.79 -7.03 -13.97
N GLU A 438 33.73 -6.06 -14.88
CA GLU A 438 33.92 -4.66 -14.50
C GLU A 438 32.57 -4.06 -14.15
N VAL A 439 32.31 -3.83 -12.86
CA VAL A 439 31.09 -3.14 -12.42
C VAL A 439 31.28 -1.63 -12.58
N VAL A 440 30.52 -1.01 -13.48
CA VAL A 440 30.66 0.41 -13.82
C VAL A 440 29.88 1.32 -12.85
N GLY A 441 28.81 0.80 -12.27
CA GLY A 441 27.90 1.58 -11.44
C GLY A 441 26.64 0.83 -11.06
N ILE A 442 25.81 1.51 -10.30
CA ILE A 442 24.49 1.04 -9.87
C ILE A 442 23.42 1.92 -10.52
N ILE A 443 22.32 1.33 -10.97
CA ILE A 443 21.15 2.03 -11.50
C ILE A 443 20.06 2.06 -10.44
N ASP A 444 19.56 3.25 -10.11
CA ASP A 444 18.37 3.44 -9.29
C ASP A 444 17.53 4.59 -9.83
N ASP A 445 16.23 4.36 -10.01
CA ASP A 445 15.31 5.37 -10.54
C ASP A 445 14.76 6.30 -9.44
N ASP A 446 15.07 6.05 -8.16
CA ASP A 446 14.78 6.98 -7.08
C ASP A 446 15.61 8.26 -7.24
N PRO A 447 14.98 9.43 -7.53
CA PRO A 447 15.71 10.68 -7.71
C PRO A 447 16.53 11.09 -6.49
N ALA A 448 16.13 10.67 -5.29
CA ALA A 448 16.85 10.98 -4.05
C ALA A 448 18.19 10.24 -3.94
N ARG A 449 18.40 9.16 -4.72
CA ARG A 449 19.63 8.37 -4.72
C ARG A 449 20.61 8.76 -5.81
N LYS A 450 20.17 9.55 -6.80
CA LYS A 450 21.01 9.99 -7.91
C LYS A 450 22.26 10.72 -7.41
N GLY A 451 23.43 10.31 -7.89
CA GLY A 451 24.72 10.93 -7.55
C GLY A 451 25.28 10.54 -6.18
N THR A 452 24.60 9.64 -5.46
CA THR A 452 25.16 8.99 -4.26
C THR A 452 25.96 7.74 -4.66
N SER A 453 26.44 6.96 -3.68
CA SER A 453 27.17 5.72 -3.92
C SER A 453 26.69 4.60 -3.00
N LEU A 454 26.70 3.36 -3.48
CA LEU A 454 26.44 2.16 -2.69
C LEU A 454 27.52 1.12 -2.94
N ILE A 455 27.98 0.43 -1.87
CA ILE A 455 29.02 -0.63 -1.91
C ILE A 455 30.29 -0.26 -2.71
N GLY A 456 30.61 1.04 -2.75
CA GLY A 456 31.78 1.59 -3.45
C GLY A 456 31.54 2.03 -4.90
N TYR A 457 30.32 1.88 -5.43
CA TYR A 457 29.97 2.26 -6.80
C TYR A 457 29.03 3.47 -6.84
N PRO A 458 29.18 4.40 -7.81
CA PRO A 458 28.26 5.51 -8.01
C PRO A 458 26.88 5.05 -8.47
N ILE A 459 25.84 5.77 -8.06
CA ILE A 459 24.45 5.53 -8.44
C ILE A 459 24.02 6.52 -9.53
N TYR A 460 23.52 5.96 -10.63
CA TYR A 460 22.98 6.68 -11.77
C TYR A 460 21.49 6.37 -11.96
N THR A 461 20.79 7.24 -12.69
CA THR A 461 19.42 6.94 -13.13
C THR A 461 19.43 6.06 -14.37
N SER A 462 18.35 5.32 -14.63
CA SER A 462 18.29 4.48 -15.84
C SER A 462 18.37 5.28 -17.15
N GLU A 463 18.08 6.59 -17.15
CA GLU A 463 18.24 7.46 -18.32
C GLU A 463 19.70 7.74 -18.68
N GLN A 464 20.64 7.55 -17.74
CA GLN A 464 22.07 7.77 -17.97
C GLN A 464 22.78 6.53 -18.52
N ILE A 465 22.11 5.38 -18.64
CA ILE A 465 22.71 4.13 -19.15
C ILE A 465 23.52 4.34 -20.46
N PRO A 466 23.05 5.10 -21.47
CA PRO A 466 23.80 5.32 -22.71
C PRO A 466 25.17 6.00 -22.52
N GLU A 467 25.37 6.70 -21.39
CA GLU A 467 26.61 7.44 -21.07
C GLU A 467 27.65 6.57 -20.33
N LEU A 468 27.26 5.38 -19.87
CA LEU A 468 28.02 4.59 -18.90
C LEU A 468 28.90 3.48 -19.50
N ASP A 469 29.03 3.39 -20.83
CA ASP A 469 29.86 2.38 -21.52
C ASP A 469 29.69 0.96 -20.94
N ALA A 470 28.45 0.56 -20.67
CA ALA A 470 28.13 -0.78 -20.16
C ALA A 470 27.57 -1.63 -21.30
N SER A 471 27.81 -2.95 -21.26
CA SER A 471 27.22 -3.90 -22.21
C SER A 471 26.01 -4.63 -21.62
N ASP A 472 25.96 -4.75 -20.29
CA ASP A 472 25.00 -5.58 -19.58
C ASP A 472 24.48 -4.88 -18.32
N VAL A 473 23.22 -5.11 -17.99
CA VAL A 473 22.57 -4.65 -16.77
C VAL A 473 21.99 -5.85 -16.04
N VAL A 474 22.37 -6.05 -14.78
CA VAL A 474 21.90 -7.17 -13.95
C VAL A 474 20.96 -6.64 -12.87
N ILE A 475 19.74 -7.17 -12.82
CA ILE A 475 18.77 -6.78 -11.79
C ILE A 475 19.17 -7.40 -10.44
N SER A 476 19.43 -6.55 -9.44
CA SER A 476 19.77 -6.95 -8.07
C SER A 476 18.64 -6.57 -7.12
N SER A 477 17.46 -7.10 -7.41
CA SER A 477 16.27 -6.97 -6.59
C SER A 477 15.41 -8.22 -6.75
N TRP A 478 15.00 -8.83 -5.64
CA TRP A 478 14.02 -9.93 -5.63
C TRP A 478 12.59 -9.41 -5.74
N ILE A 479 12.25 -8.38 -4.96
CA ILE A 479 10.88 -7.85 -4.86
C ILE A 479 10.45 -7.19 -6.18
N TYR A 480 11.32 -6.33 -6.72
CA TYR A 480 11.04 -5.52 -7.91
C TYR A 480 11.51 -6.17 -9.23
N GLU A 481 11.96 -7.43 -9.24
CA GLU A 481 12.58 -8.03 -10.43
C GLU A 481 11.64 -8.00 -11.65
N ASP A 482 10.42 -8.51 -11.49
CA ASP A 482 9.47 -8.62 -12.59
C ASP A 482 9.01 -7.26 -13.10
N THR A 483 8.86 -6.25 -12.22
CA THR A 483 8.55 -4.87 -12.62
C THR A 483 9.68 -4.24 -13.43
N ILE A 484 10.94 -4.46 -13.04
CA ILE A 484 12.10 -3.97 -13.80
C ILE A 484 12.21 -4.73 -15.12
N TRP A 485 12.01 -6.04 -15.12
CA TRP A 485 12.01 -6.87 -16.32
C TRP A 485 10.89 -6.49 -17.30
N GLY A 486 9.72 -6.06 -16.81
CA GLY A 486 8.66 -5.53 -17.65
C GLY A 486 9.08 -4.30 -18.47
N ARG A 487 10.17 -3.63 -18.10
CA ARG A 487 10.79 -2.50 -18.82
C ARG A 487 11.97 -2.92 -19.70
N LYS A 488 12.16 -4.23 -19.94
CA LYS A 488 13.29 -4.79 -20.71
C LYS A 488 13.51 -4.06 -22.03
N ASP A 489 12.50 -3.95 -22.88
CA ASP A 489 12.66 -3.33 -24.21
C ASP A 489 13.10 -1.86 -24.11
N LYS A 490 12.60 -1.11 -23.10
CA LYS A 490 13.00 0.28 -22.85
C LYS A 490 14.43 0.38 -22.32
N ILE A 491 14.89 -0.60 -21.55
CA ILE A 491 16.27 -0.61 -21.02
C ILE A 491 17.23 -1.07 -22.12
N GLU A 492 16.89 -2.11 -22.88
CA GLU A 492 17.75 -2.67 -23.94
C GLU A 492 17.87 -1.74 -25.15
N SER A 493 16.88 -0.88 -25.41
CA SER A 493 17.00 0.19 -26.43
C SER A 493 18.12 1.20 -26.14
N LYS A 494 18.68 1.19 -24.92
CA LYS A 494 19.82 2.02 -24.50
C LYS A 494 21.18 1.37 -24.80
N GLY A 495 21.21 0.26 -25.55
CA GLY A 495 22.44 -0.38 -26.01
C GLY A 495 23.02 -1.43 -25.07
N VAL A 496 22.24 -1.90 -24.09
CA VAL A 496 22.64 -2.88 -23.07
C VAL A 496 21.77 -4.14 -23.14
N ARG A 497 22.24 -5.26 -22.59
CA ARG A 497 21.40 -6.45 -22.35
C ARG A 497 20.93 -6.49 -20.91
N LEU A 498 19.63 -6.66 -20.67
CA LEU A 498 19.08 -6.78 -19.33
C LEU A 498 19.02 -8.26 -18.91
N HIS A 499 19.50 -8.55 -17.71
CA HIS A 499 19.55 -9.89 -17.12
C HIS A 499 18.78 -9.95 -15.80
N ARG A 500 18.10 -11.09 -15.60
CA ARG A 500 17.42 -11.44 -14.34
C ARG A 500 18.30 -12.35 -13.51
N LEU A 501 18.18 -12.17 -12.20
CA LEU A 501 18.78 -13.02 -11.21
C LEU A 501 17.88 -14.22 -10.86
N TYR A 502 16.57 -14.05 -10.96
CA TYR A 502 15.55 -15.01 -10.55
C TYR A 502 14.58 -15.37 -11.67
N PRO A 503 15.03 -16.08 -12.73
CA PRO A 503 14.14 -16.48 -13.82
C PRO A 503 12.92 -17.25 -13.29
N VAL A 504 11.72 -16.88 -13.77
CA VAL A 504 10.49 -17.62 -13.46
C VAL A 504 10.68 -19.05 -13.94
N GLU A 505 10.70 -20.01 -13.02
CA GLU A 505 10.63 -21.42 -13.41
C GLU A 505 9.33 -21.59 -14.20
N THR A 506 9.43 -21.89 -15.49
CA THR A 506 8.28 -22.34 -16.27
C THR A 506 7.72 -23.54 -15.53
N CYS A 507 6.52 -23.39 -14.96
CA CYS A 507 5.82 -24.42 -14.20
C CYS A 507 5.87 -25.73 -14.98
N GLY A 508 6.80 -26.61 -14.59
CA GLY A 508 6.91 -27.94 -15.14
C GLY A 508 5.66 -28.67 -14.73
N THR A 509 4.87 -29.11 -15.71
CA THR A 509 3.85 -30.12 -15.52
C THR A 509 4.43 -31.24 -14.65
N HIS A 510 3.99 -31.34 -13.40
CA HIS A 510 4.16 -32.56 -12.63
C HIS A 510 3.38 -33.66 -13.36
N GLN A 511 4.06 -34.33 -14.30
CA GLN A 511 3.69 -35.68 -14.70
C GLN A 511 3.83 -36.53 -13.45
N LEU A 512 2.69 -36.79 -12.80
CA LEU A 512 2.51 -37.91 -11.90
C LEU A 512 3.06 -39.14 -12.62
N ALA A 513 4.13 -39.71 -12.08
CA ALA A 513 4.67 -40.97 -12.49
C ALA A 513 3.55 -42.03 -12.42
N GLN A 514 3.04 -42.43 -13.58
CA GLN A 514 2.30 -43.67 -13.70
C GLN A 514 3.31 -44.80 -13.45
N GLY A 515 3.22 -45.41 -12.28
CA GLY A 515 3.84 -46.70 -12.03
C GLY A 515 3.21 -47.73 -12.96
N LYS A 516 4.04 -48.28 -13.87
CA LYS A 516 3.87 -49.63 -14.37
C LYS A 516 4.68 -50.53 -13.45
N ASP A 517 3.97 -51.29 -12.62
CA ASP A 517 3.98 -52.77 -12.63
C ASP A 517 2.87 -53.29 -11.71
#